data_AF-Q4SXF3-F1
#
_entry.id   AF-Q4SXF3-F1
#
_cell.length_a   1.000
_cell.length_b   1.000
_cell.length_c   1.000
_cell.angle_alpha   90.00
_cell.angle_beta   90.00
_cell.angle_gamma   90.00
#
_symmetry.space_group_name_H-M   'P 1'
#
loop_
_entity.id
_entity.type
_entity.pdbx_description
1 polymer ?
#
loop_
_entity_poly.entity_id
_entity_poly.type
_entity_poly.pdbx_seq_one_letter_code
_entity_poly.pdbx_strand_id
1 'polypeptide(L)'
;MPFPFGKSQKSPGEIVRNLKDNIAHMERLDVADKKCEKVAEEVSKNLTSLKEVLSGTGDKEPQTEAVAQLAQELYNTDLLIYLITNLQRIDFE
;
A
#
# COMPACT_ATOMS: atom_id res chain seq x y z
N MET A 1 27.83 -11.30 -2.63
CA MET A 1 27.37 -9.92 -2.89
C MET A 1 26.48 -9.51 -1.74
N PRO A 2 26.69 -8.36 -1.08
CA PRO A 2 25.86 -7.98 0.05
C PRO A 2 24.51 -7.44 -0.47
N PHE A 3 23.43 -8.12 -0.13
CA PHE A 3 22.06 -7.65 -0.30
C PHE A 3 21.82 -6.49 0.69
N PRO A 4 21.46 -5.27 0.26
CA PRO A 4 21.19 -4.18 1.18
C PRO A 4 19.71 -4.17 1.54
N PHE A 5 19.17 -5.27 2.04
CA PHE A 5 17.83 -5.30 2.64
C PHE A 5 17.95 -5.05 4.14
N GLY A 6 18.05 -3.77 4.50
CA GLY A 6 17.81 -3.34 5.87
C GLY A 6 16.34 -3.56 6.21
N LYS A 7 16.07 -4.41 7.22
CA LYS A 7 14.76 -4.63 7.85
C LYS A 7 13.61 -4.96 6.87
N SER A 8 13.47 -6.23 6.47
CA SER A 8 12.23 -6.86 5.95
C SER A 8 11.26 -5.89 5.24
N GLN A 9 11.71 -5.24 4.16
CA GLN A 9 10.87 -4.35 3.38
C GLN A 9 9.94 -5.23 2.52
N LYS A 10 8.61 -5.06 2.69
CA LYS A 10 7.62 -5.80 1.88
C LYS A 10 7.91 -5.55 0.39
N SER A 11 7.82 -6.59 -0.43
CA SER A 11 7.99 -6.44 -1.87
C SER A 11 6.87 -5.55 -2.45
N PRO A 12 7.09 -4.84 -3.56
CA PRO A 12 6.05 -4.03 -4.21
C PRO A 12 4.75 -4.80 -4.48
N GLY A 13 4.87 -6.05 -4.92
CA GLY A 13 3.72 -6.93 -5.15
C GLY A 13 2.95 -7.27 -3.87
N GLU A 14 3.66 -7.51 -2.75
CA GLU A 14 3.00 -7.72 -1.45
C GLU A 14 2.31 -6.46 -0.94
N ILE A 15 2.88 -5.27 -1.17
CA ILE A 15 2.25 -4.00 -0.80
C ILE A 15 0.91 -3.85 -1.54
N VAL A 16 0.92 -4.05 -2.86
CA VAL A 16 -0.29 -3.96 -3.71
C VAL A 16 -1.34 -4.98 -3.28
N ARG A 17 -0.94 -6.25 -3.10
CA ARG A 17 -1.84 -7.32 -2.68
C ARG A 17 -2.48 -7.04 -1.33
N ASN A 18 -1.65 -6.70 -0.32
CA ASN A 18 -2.15 -6.43 1.03
C ASN A 18 -3.07 -5.20 1.04
N LEU A 19 -2.76 -4.16 0.26
CA LEU A 19 -3.60 -2.96 0.18
C LEU A 19 -4.97 -3.30 -0.42
N LYS A 20 -5.00 -4.08 -1.51
CA LYS A 20 -6.24 -4.55 -2.14
C LYS A 20 -7.08 -5.39 -1.19
N ASP A 21 -6.47 -6.39 -0.54
CA ASP A 21 -7.14 -7.30 0.39
C ASP A 21 -7.71 -6.53 1.60
N ASN A 22 -6.96 -5.57 2.13
CA ASN A 22 -7.39 -4.75 3.26
C ASN A 22 -8.53 -3.80 2.90
N ILE A 23 -8.50 -3.15 1.72
CA ILE A 23 -9.61 -2.31 1.28
C ILE A 23 -10.87 -3.15 1.05
N ALA A 24 -10.75 -4.31 0.40
CA ALA A 24 -11.87 -5.22 0.20
C ALA A 24 -12.44 -5.78 1.52
N HIS A 25 -11.59 -5.96 2.53
CA HIS A 25 -12.04 -6.33 3.86
C HIS A 25 -12.76 -5.15 4.54
N MET A 26 -12.21 -3.94 4.44
CA MET A 26 -12.79 -2.71 4.98
C MET A 26 -14.18 -2.42 4.39
N GLU A 27 -14.40 -2.67 3.09
CA GLU A 27 -15.72 -2.54 2.44
C GLU A 27 -16.82 -3.37 3.11
N ARG A 28 -16.47 -4.54 3.67
CA ARG A 28 -17.41 -5.47 4.30
C ARG A 28 -17.68 -5.13 5.76
N LEU A 29 -16.88 -4.26 6.36
CA LEU A 29 -17.02 -3.84 7.75
C LEU A 29 -17.90 -2.59 7.85
N ASP A 30 -18.64 -2.52 8.94
CA ASP A 30 -19.31 -1.30 9.36
C ASP A 30 -18.26 -0.30 9.88
N VAL A 31 -18.42 0.97 9.53
CA VAL A 31 -17.49 2.04 9.92
C VAL A 31 -17.42 2.19 11.44
N ALA A 32 -18.47 1.82 12.18
CA ALA A 32 -18.48 1.85 13.64
C ALA A 32 -17.77 0.64 14.32
N ASP A 33 -17.32 -0.36 13.56
CA ASP A 33 -16.63 -1.53 14.10
C ASP A 33 -15.16 -1.20 14.45
N LYS A 34 -14.72 -1.55 15.66
CA LYS A 34 -13.30 -1.47 16.08
C LYS A 34 -12.35 -2.25 15.18
N LYS A 35 -12.85 -3.27 14.48
CA LYS A 35 -12.06 -3.97 13.45
C LYS A 35 -11.81 -3.09 12.23
N CYS A 36 -12.75 -2.21 11.88
CA CYS A 36 -12.61 -1.28 10.77
C CYS A 36 -11.45 -0.32 11.02
N GLU A 37 -11.34 0.26 12.24
CA GLU A 37 -10.20 1.10 12.63
C GLU A 37 -8.85 0.38 12.44
N LYS A 38 -8.76 -0.88 12.89
CA LYS A 38 -7.51 -1.66 12.74
C LYS A 38 -7.15 -1.91 11.28
N VAL A 39 -8.14 -2.21 10.44
CA VAL A 39 -7.90 -2.42 9.00
C VAL A 39 -7.52 -1.09 8.33
N ALA A 40 -8.14 0.02 8.73
CA ALA A 40 -7.78 1.35 8.25
C ALA A 40 -6.32 1.72 8.58
N GLU A 41 -5.86 1.45 9.81
CA GLU A 41 -4.44 1.64 10.18
C GLU A 41 -3.49 0.82 9.29
N GLU A 42 -3.87 -0.41 8.92
CA GLU A 42 -3.07 -1.24 8.02
C GLU A 42 -3.08 -0.71 6.58
N VAL A 43 -4.21 -0.19 6.11
CA VAL A 43 -4.33 0.52 4.82
C VAL A 43 -3.38 1.70 4.80
N SER A 44 -3.38 2.55 5.84
CA SER A 44 -2.49 3.71 5.94
C SER A 44 -1.01 3.33 5.94
N LYS A 45 -0.61 2.28 6.69
CA LYS A 45 0.77 1.76 6.68
C LYS A 45 1.21 1.28 5.29
N ASN A 46 0.31 0.61 4.56
CA ASN A 46 0.61 0.14 3.21
C ASN A 46 0.67 1.31 2.20
N LEU A 47 -0.20 2.32 2.34
CA LEU A 47 -0.14 3.55 1.52
C LEU A 47 1.15 4.32 1.74
N THR A 48 1.61 4.44 2.98
CA THR A 48 2.90 5.04 3.32
C THR A 48 4.05 4.25 2.70
N SER A 49 4.02 2.91 2.80
CA SER A 49 5.03 2.06 2.15
C SER A 49 5.03 2.22 0.62
N LEU A 50 3.84 2.35 0.01
CA LEU A 50 3.69 2.61 -1.43
C LEU A 50 4.32 3.96 -1.81
N LYS A 51 4.03 5.01 -1.04
CA LYS A 51 4.60 6.36 -1.23
C LYS A 51 6.12 6.34 -1.13
N GLU A 52 6.68 5.63 -0.15
CA GLU A 52 8.13 5.49 0.02
C GLU A 52 8.80 4.81 -1.18
N VAL A 53 8.15 3.80 -1.78
CA VAL A 53 8.68 3.16 -3.00
C VAL A 53 8.69 4.14 -4.18
N LEU A 54 7.64 4.95 -4.33
CA LEU A 54 7.52 5.92 -5.43
C LEU A 54 8.42 7.14 -5.28
N SER A 55 8.56 7.65 -4.06
CA SER A 55 9.24 8.92 -3.78
C SER A 55 10.63 8.77 -3.20
N GLY A 56 11.00 7.55 -2.76
CA GLY A 56 12.20 7.34 -1.96
C GLY A 56 11.98 7.65 -0.47
N THR A 57 13.04 7.47 0.34
CA THR A 57 13.00 7.69 1.80
C THR A 57 14.13 8.62 2.24
N GLY A 58 13.79 9.76 2.83
CA GLY A 58 14.78 10.77 3.24
C GLY A 58 15.65 11.20 2.07
N ASP A 59 16.96 10.97 2.16
CA ASP A 59 17.94 11.30 1.13
C ASP A 59 18.13 10.21 0.06
N LYS A 60 17.38 9.11 0.12
CA LYS A 60 17.49 8.01 -0.85
C LYS A 60 16.50 8.16 -1.98
N GLU A 61 17.02 8.22 -3.21
CA GLU A 61 16.22 8.16 -4.42
C GLU A 61 15.44 6.83 -4.54
N PRO A 62 14.26 6.83 -5.18
CA PRO A 62 13.49 5.62 -5.42
C PRO A 62 14.25 4.67 -6.35
N GLN A 63 14.17 3.37 -6.06
CA GLN A 63 14.76 2.35 -6.92
C GLN A 63 13.88 2.13 -8.16
N THR A 64 14.40 2.43 -9.35
CA THR A 64 13.65 2.39 -10.63
C THR A 64 12.97 1.04 -10.89
N GLU A 65 13.64 -0.07 -10.55
CA GLU A 65 13.07 -1.42 -10.71
C GLU A 65 11.86 -1.66 -9.78
N ALA A 66 11.96 -1.23 -8.52
CA ALA A 66 10.87 -1.35 -7.56
C ALA A 66 9.67 -0.48 -7.95
N VAL A 67 9.92 0.72 -8.48
CA VAL A 67 8.88 1.61 -9.01
C VAL A 67 8.20 0.98 -10.22
N ALA A 68 8.96 0.42 -11.17
CA ALA A 68 8.41 -0.24 -12.35
C ALA A 68 7.55 -1.46 -11.97
N GLN A 69 8.02 -2.28 -11.04
CA GLN A 69 7.26 -3.42 -10.53
C GLN A 69 5.98 -2.96 -9.83
N LEU A 70 6.05 -1.95 -8.97
CA LEU A 70 4.89 -1.38 -8.29
C LEU A 70 3.86 -0.87 -9.31
N ALA A 71 4.28 -0.09 -10.30
CA ALA A 71 3.41 0.43 -11.34
C ALA A 71 2.71 -0.69 -12.13
N GLN A 72 3.46 -1.73 -12.50
CA GLN A 72 2.88 -2.88 -13.20
C GLN A 72 1.82 -3.60 -12.37
N GLU A 73 2.09 -3.83 -11.10
CA GLU A 73 1.13 -4.47 -10.18
C GLU A 73 -0.11 -3.59 -9.94
N LEU A 74 0.06 -2.27 -9.83
CA LEU A 74 -1.06 -1.32 -9.73
C LEU A 74 -2.00 -1.43 -10.93
N TYR A 75 -1.46 -1.55 -12.14
CA TYR A 75 -2.25 -1.72 -13.36
C TYR A 75 -2.91 -3.11 -13.43
N ASN A 76 -2.16 -4.17 -13.13
CA ASN A 76 -2.68 -5.54 -13.20
C ASN A 76 -3.81 -5.82 -12.20
N THR A 77 -3.86 -5.06 -11.11
CA THR A 77 -4.81 -5.29 -10.02
C THR A 77 -5.97 -4.28 -10.00
N ASP A 78 -5.96 -3.31 -10.90
CA ASP A 78 -6.88 -2.15 -10.92
C ASP A 78 -6.91 -1.40 -9.57
N LEU A 79 -5.82 -1.42 -8.82
CA LEU A 79 -5.79 -0.92 -7.44
C LEU A 79 -6.09 0.58 -7.37
N LEU A 80 -5.66 1.36 -8.36
CA LEU A 80 -5.97 2.80 -8.42
C LEU A 80 -7.48 3.06 -8.49
N ILE A 81 -8.21 2.28 -9.29
CA ILE A 81 -9.67 2.39 -9.39
C ILE A 81 -10.30 1.98 -8.06
N TYR A 82 -9.78 0.93 -7.43
CA TYR A 82 -10.26 0.43 -6.13
C TYR A 82 -10.07 1.46 -5.01
N LEU A 83 -8.92 2.14 -4.99
CA LEU A 83 -8.62 3.23 -4.05
C LEU A 83 -9.57 4.41 -4.23
N ILE A 84 -9.80 4.86 -5.47
CA ILE A 84 -10.72 5.97 -5.76
C ILE A 84 -12.15 5.63 -5.31
N THR A 85 -12.62 4.41 -5.62
CA THR A 85 -13.98 3.95 -5.26
C THR A 85 -14.18 3.89 -3.74
N ASN A 86 -13.11 3.62 -3.00
CA ASN A 86 -13.12 3.49 -1.55
C ASN A 86 -12.59 4.70 -0.79
N LEU A 87 -12.33 5.82 -1.47
CA LEU A 87 -11.63 6.96 -0.90
C LEU A 87 -12.33 7.51 0.36
N GLN A 88 -13.66 7.48 0.40
CA GLN A 88 -14.47 7.92 1.55
C GLN A 88 -14.25 7.12 2.85
N ARG A 89 -13.66 5.92 2.74
CA ARG A 89 -13.36 5.03 3.88
C ARG A 89 -11.89 5.10 4.30
N ILE A 90 -11.05 5.77 3.52
CA ILE A 90 -9.62 5.90 3.81
C ILE A 90 -9.44 7.13 4.69
N ASP A 91 -8.76 6.96 5.82
CA ASP A 91 -8.48 8.06 6.73
C ASP A 91 -7.55 9.09 6.09
N PHE A 92 -7.74 10.34 6.48
CA PHE A 92 -6.82 11.41 6.13
C PHE A 92 -5.57 11.32 7.00
N GLU A 93 -4.38 11.24 6.39
CA GLU A 93 -3.07 11.37 7.07
C GLU A 93 -2.55 12.81 7.06
#